data_AF-Q55EF3-F1
#
_entry.id   AF-Q55EF3-F1
#
_cell.length_a   1.000
_cell.length_b   1.000
_cell.length_c   1.000
_cell.angle_alpha   90.00
_cell.angle_beta   90.00
_cell.angle_gamma   90.00
#
_symmetry.space_group_name_H-M   'P 1'
#
loop_
_entity.id
_entity.type
_entity.pdbx_description
1 polymer ?
#
loop_
_entity_poly.entity_id
_entity_poly.type
_entity_poly.pdbx_seq_one_letter_code
_entity_poly.pdbx_strand_id
1 'polypeptide(L)'
;MVRYNTAIPKVFININSISHQKGRNTLFRFFSRSLPGINHERDTRCKICGHLFRDPYSHLFTLCQDILYIEKTIISTVNKLSFIKIHRWSMDTLDISKYNRTERIFPNLIGIIAHQLWKIICHKLFNTDESKPEPKFEQKVIETELLNLIETEKFITLKKIKHDEAILKNTNQDLHKYKFNKAWQTPAAPNPLPI
;
A
#
# COMPACT_ATOMS: atom_id res chain seq x y z
N MET A 1 -5.02 10.22 28.99
CA MET A 1 -5.91 9.50 28.05
C MET A 1 -5.48 9.87 26.63
N VAL A 2 -5.13 8.90 25.78
CA VAL A 2 -5.29 9.02 24.32
C VAL A 2 -5.87 7.68 23.86
N ARG A 3 -7.19 7.54 23.94
CA ARG A 3 -7.86 6.54 23.11
C ARG A 3 -7.76 7.11 21.69
N TYR A 4 -6.90 6.56 20.85
CA TYR A 4 -6.94 6.87 19.42
C TYR A 4 -8.29 6.38 18.90
N ASN A 5 -9.27 7.29 18.87
CA ASN A 5 -10.50 7.15 18.08
C ASN A 5 -10.08 7.30 16.62
N THR A 6 -9.49 6.25 16.05
CA THR A 6 -9.42 6.18 14.60
C THR A 6 -10.87 6.23 14.10
N ALA A 7 -11.15 7.03 13.08
CA ALA A 7 -12.37 6.84 12.31
C ALA A 7 -12.22 5.52 11.54
N ILE A 8 -12.38 4.40 12.27
CA ILE A 8 -12.04 3.04 11.86
C ILE A 8 -12.54 2.70 10.44
N PRO A 9 -13.76 3.08 10.01
CA PRO A 9 -14.23 2.74 8.66
C PRO A 9 -13.40 3.38 7.55
N LYS A 10 -12.97 4.64 7.72
CA LYS A 10 -12.26 5.38 6.68
C LYS A 10 -10.83 4.87 6.48
N VAL A 11 -10.16 4.45 7.57
CA VAL A 11 -8.79 3.95 7.46
C VAL A 11 -8.72 2.65 6.67
N PHE A 12 -9.65 1.71 6.87
CA PHE A 12 -9.64 0.43 6.13
C PHE A 12 -9.92 0.61 4.64
N ILE A 13 -10.79 1.54 4.25
CA ILE A 13 -11.03 1.87 2.84
C ILE A 13 -9.72 2.35 2.18
N ASN A 14 -8.97 3.22 2.86
CA ASN A 14 -7.70 3.72 2.34
C ASN A 14 -6.60 2.64 2.36
N ILE A 15 -6.57 1.75 3.35
CA ILE A 15 -5.65 0.60 3.38
C ILE A 15 -5.89 -0.31 2.18
N ASN A 16 -7.16 -0.55 1.79
CA ASN A 16 -7.47 -1.38 0.62
C ASN A 16 -6.94 -0.78 -0.70
N SER A 17 -6.70 0.52 -0.77
CA SER A 17 -6.10 1.18 -1.94
C SER A 17 -4.57 1.02 -2.04
N ILE A 18 -3.93 0.43 -1.02
CA ILE A 18 -2.49 0.14 -1.04
C ILE A 18 -2.22 -1.07 -1.94
N SER A 19 -1.40 -0.87 -2.96
CA SER A 19 -0.97 -1.90 -3.90
C SER A 19 0.14 -2.78 -3.33
N HIS A 20 1.01 -2.22 -2.48
CA HIS A 20 2.04 -2.99 -1.80
C HIS A 20 1.43 -3.99 -0.82
N GLN A 21 1.35 -5.27 -1.22
CA GLN A 21 0.61 -6.31 -0.50
C GLN A 21 1.09 -6.51 0.95
N LYS A 22 2.41 -6.58 1.18
CA LYS A 22 2.97 -6.79 2.53
C LYS A 22 2.73 -5.58 3.43
N GLY A 23 2.85 -4.38 2.88
CA GLY A 23 2.58 -3.13 3.58
C GLY A 23 1.11 -2.97 3.93
N ARG A 24 0.22 -3.25 2.97
CA ARG A 24 -1.23 -3.31 3.19
C ARG A 24 -1.59 -4.26 4.31
N ASN A 25 -1.08 -5.49 4.27
CA ASN A 25 -1.37 -6.49 5.30
C ASN A 25 -0.85 -6.07 6.68
N THR A 26 0.32 -5.43 6.73
CA THR A 26 0.90 -4.92 7.99
C THR A 26 0.03 -3.82 8.57
N LEU A 27 -0.36 -2.81 7.77
CA LEU A 27 -1.23 -1.73 8.23
C LEU A 27 -2.64 -2.23 8.59
N PHE A 28 -3.19 -3.16 7.82
CA PHE A 28 -4.47 -3.78 8.16
C PHE A 28 -4.42 -4.40 9.55
N ARG A 29 -3.42 -5.27 9.81
CA ARG A 29 -3.23 -5.92 11.12
C ARG A 29 -2.92 -4.92 12.22
N PHE A 30 -2.17 -3.87 11.92
CA PHE A 30 -1.89 -2.79 12.85
C PHE A 30 -3.18 -2.11 13.32
N PHE A 31 -4.01 -1.63 12.39
CA PHE A 31 -5.25 -0.92 12.71
C PHE A 31 -6.36 -1.83 13.26
N SER A 32 -6.40 -3.11 12.85
CA SER A 32 -7.31 -4.11 13.42
C SER A 32 -6.80 -4.73 14.73
N ARG A 33 -5.65 -4.28 15.25
CA ARG A 33 -5.04 -4.78 16.49
C ARG A 33 -4.79 -6.30 16.48
N SER A 34 -4.39 -6.85 15.34
CA SER A 34 -4.15 -8.29 15.12
C SER A 34 -2.73 -8.63 14.65
N LEU A 35 -1.75 -7.77 14.96
CA LEU A 35 -0.34 -8.15 14.84
C LEU A 35 -0.03 -9.27 15.87
N PRO A 36 0.57 -10.40 15.42
CA PRO A 36 0.82 -11.54 16.29
C PRO A 36 1.66 -11.19 17.52
N GLY A 37 1.32 -11.80 18.66
CA GLY A 37 2.15 -11.79 19.86
C GLY A 37 2.20 -10.49 20.67
N ILE A 38 1.67 -9.35 20.16
CA ILE A 38 1.84 -8.06 20.84
C ILE A 38 0.56 -7.49 21.47
N ASN A 39 -0.65 -7.87 21.02
CA ASN A 39 -1.88 -7.20 21.48
C ASN A 39 -2.20 -7.39 22.97
N HIS A 40 -1.73 -8.50 23.56
CA HIS A 40 -1.91 -8.82 24.97
C HIS A 40 -0.84 -8.21 25.88
N GLU A 41 0.26 -7.70 25.32
CA GLU A 41 1.31 -7.02 26.07
C GLU A 41 0.85 -5.59 26.36
N ARG A 42 0.08 -5.40 27.43
CA ARG A 42 -0.42 -4.07 27.86
C ARG A 42 -0.02 -3.80 29.29
N ASP A 43 0.33 -2.55 29.58
CA ASP A 43 0.76 -2.10 30.91
C ASP A 43 1.98 -2.90 31.43
N THR A 44 2.85 -3.31 30.51
CA THR A 44 4.10 -4.04 30.78
C THR A 44 5.32 -3.28 30.26
N ARG A 45 6.51 -3.73 30.66
CA ARG A 45 7.78 -3.20 30.14
C ARG A 45 8.03 -3.73 28.74
N CYS A 46 8.47 -2.86 27.85
CA CYS A 46 8.89 -3.21 26.51
C CYS A 46 10.10 -4.15 26.56
N LYS A 47 9.99 -5.32 25.93
CA LYS A 47 11.10 -6.27 25.81
C LYS A 47 12.28 -5.73 24.98
N ILE A 48 12.05 -4.67 24.19
CA ILE A 48 13.07 -4.03 23.36
C ILE A 48 13.78 -2.91 24.13
N CYS A 49 13.05 -1.90 24.62
CA CYS A 49 13.65 -0.71 25.25
C CYS A 49 13.50 -0.62 26.77
N GLY A 50 12.83 -1.57 27.43
CA GLY A 50 12.63 -1.61 28.88
C GLY A 50 11.59 -0.64 29.44
N HIS A 51 11.10 0.33 28.66
CA HIS A 51 10.13 1.32 29.12
C HIS A 51 8.73 0.73 29.33
N LEU A 52 8.00 1.23 30.34
CA LEU A 52 6.60 0.90 30.56
C LEU A 52 5.72 1.58 29.51
N PHE A 53 4.80 0.83 28.90
CA PHE A 53 3.86 1.36 27.93
C PHE A 53 2.45 0.82 28.15
N ARG A 54 1.45 1.58 27.70
CA ARG A 54 0.03 1.18 27.80
C ARG A 54 -0.50 0.51 26.53
N ASP A 55 -0.07 1.01 25.37
CA ASP A 55 -0.51 0.53 24.07
C ASP A 55 0.69 0.01 23.25
N PRO A 56 0.77 -1.30 22.98
CA PRO A 56 1.91 -1.90 22.28
C PRO A 56 2.08 -1.37 20.87
N TYR A 57 0.99 -1.02 20.18
CA TYR A 57 1.06 -0.57 18.78
C TYR A 57 1.67 0.81 18.67
N SER A 58 1.13 1.80 19.40
CA SER A 58 1.74 3.15 19.42
C SER A 58 3.16 3.10 19.97
N HIS A 59 3.43 2.28 21.00
CA HIS A 59 4.77 2.13 21.52
C HIS A 59 5.74 1.55 20.49
N LEU A 60 5.52 0.31 20.04
CA LEU A 60 6.46 -0.42 19.21
C LEU A 60 6.67 0.23 17.83
N PHE A 61 5.68 0.92 17.27
CA PHE A 61 5.82 1.55 15.96
C PHE A 61 6.25 3.02 16.00
N THR A 62 6.09 3.73 17.12
CA THR A 62 6.33 5.20 17.12
C THR A 62 7.04 5.75 18.37
N LEU A 63 6.90 5.13 19.55
CA LEU A 63 7.43 5.68 20.80
C LEU A 63 8.56 4.86 21.43
N CYS A 64 8.85 3.66 20.90
CA CYS A 64 9.94 2.83 21.37
C CYS A 64 11.29 3.51 21.11
N GLN A 65 12.22 3.43 22.06
CA GLN A 65 13.53 4.09 21.96
C GLN A 65 14.28 3.73 20.67
N ASP A 66 14.19 2.47 20.25
CA ASP A 66 14.79 1.98 19.01
C ASP A 66 14.20 2.62 17.76
N ILE A 67 12.90 2.94 17.78
CA ILE A 67 12.23 3.67 16.70
C ILE A 67 12.66 5.14 16.71
N LEU A 68 12.73 5.75 17.90
CA LEU A 68 13.20 7.14 18.04
C LEU A 68 14.63 7.31 17.53
N TYR A 69 15.49 6.29 17.69
CA TYR A 69 16.86 6.30 17.16
C TYR A 69 16.89 6.41 15.62
N ILE A 70 15.95 5.78 14.92
CA ILE A 70 15.86 5.79 13.44
C ILE A 70 14.84 6.79 12.90
N GLU A 71 14.15 7.54 13.75
CA GLU A 71 13.05 8.44 13.36
C GLU A 71 13.50 9.47 12.31
N LYS A 72 14.66 10.08 12.48
CA LYS A 72 15.20 11.05 11.50
C LYS A 72 15.38 10.41 10.11
N THR A 73 15.83 9.16 10.07
CA THR A 73 15.98 8.41 8.81
C THR A 73 14.63 8.09 8.19
N ILE A 74 13.63 7.74 8.99
CA ILE A 74 12.25 7.52 8.52
C ILE A 74 11.70 8.82 7.90
N ILE A 75 11.80 9.93 8.62
CA ILE A 75 11.33 11.25 8.16
C ILE A 75 12.03 11.66 6.87
N SER A 76 13.36 11.53 6.82
CA SER A 76 14.15 11.82 5.62
C SER A 76 13.70 10.96 4.43
N THR A 77 13.47 9.67 4.65
CA THR A 77 13.01 8.73 3.61
C THR A 77 11.63 9.12 3.08
N VAL A 78 10.67 9.40 3.96
CA VAL A 78 9.32 9.83 3.55
C VAL A 78 9.39 11.13 2.76
N ASN A 79 10.11 12.12 3.30
CA ASN A 79 10.23 13.44 2.67
C ASN A 79 11.03 13.41 1.37
N LYS A 80 11.89 12.41 1.13
CA LYS A 80 12.57 12.23 -0.15
C LYS A 80 11.65 11.61 -1.21
N LEU A 81 10.85 10.62 -0.83
CA LEU A 81 10.14 9.76 -1.78
C LEU A 81 8.67 10.13 -2.02
N SER A 82 8.10 10.99 -1.18
CA SER A 82 6.71 11.43 -1.29
C SER A 82 6.62 12.95 -1.46
N PHE A 83 5.54 13.41 -2.10
CA PHE A 83 5.20 14.84 -2.13
C PHE A 83 4.69 15.33 -0.78
N ILE A 84 3.92 14.50 -0.07
CA ILE A 84 3.53 14.73 1.31
C ILE A 84 4.77 14.68 2.22
N LYS A 85 4.98 15.77 2.97
CA LYS A 85 6.07 15.88 3.94
C LYS A 85 5.55 15.66 5.35
N ILE A 86 6.36 15.01 6.16
CA ILE A 86 6.11 14.76 7.58
C ILE A 86 7.22 15.40 8.41
N HIS A 87 6.86 15.87 9.60
CA HIS A 87 7.82 16.44 10.56
C HIS A 87 8.12 15.51 11.74
N ARG A 88 7.29 14.47 11.90
CA ARG A 88 7.39 13.50 12.99
C ARG A 88 6.92 12.13 12.51
N TRP A 89 7.54 11.07 13.03
CA TRP A 89 7.02 9.72 12.87
C TRP A 89 6.06 9.41 14.03
N SER A 90 4.77 9.35 13.74
CA SER A 90 3.74 9.23 14.77
C SER A 90 2.53 8.44 14.28
N MET A 91 1.58 8.17 15.18
CA MET A 91 0.30 7.55 14.83
C MET A 91 -0.48 8.33 13.77
N ASP A 92 -0.36 9.66 13.76
CA ASP A 92 -0.99 10.51 12.74
C ASP A 92 -0.37 10.31 11.35
N THR A 93 0.90 9.96 11.30
CA THR A 93 1.61 9.62 10.06
C THR A 93 1.19 8.26 9.53
N LEU A 94 0.96 7.30 10.44
CA LEU A 94 0.45 5.97 10.10
C LEU A 94 -1.03 6.03 9.65
N ASP A 95 -1.78 7.04 10.09
CA ASP A 95 -3.16 7.27 9.68
C ASP A 95 -3.25 7.87 8.26
N ILE A 96 -3.13 6.99 7.27
CA ILE A 96 -3.29 7.30 5.86
C ILE A 96 -4.71 7.79 5.48
N SER A 97 -5.67 7.80 6.41
CA SER A 97 -7.01 8.34 6.16
C SER A 97 -7.03 9.87 6.08
N LYS A 98 -6.02 10.52 6.65
CA LYS A 98 -5.89 11.98 6.71
C LYS A 98 -5.35 12.61 5.42
N TYR A 99 -4.77 11.79 4.54
CA TYR A 99 -4.08 12.28 3.34
C TYR A 99 -4.96 12.11 2.09
N ASN A 100 -4.84 13.05 1.16
CA ASN A 100 -5.68 13.10 -0.04
C ASN A 100 -5.41 11.91 -0.99
N ARG A 101 -6.44 11.47 -1.71
CA ARG A 101 -6.42 10.36 -2.68
C ARG A 101 -5.59 10.65 -3.94
N THR A 102 -5.14 11.88 -4.13
CA THR A 102 -4.38 12.28 -5.33
C THR A 102 -2.99 11.65 -5.37
N GLU A 103 -2.35 11.43 -4.22
CA GLU A 103 -1.02 10.80 -4.17
C GLU A 103 -1.12 9.31 -3.85
N ARG A 104 -0.93 8.45 -4.86
CA ARG A 104 -0.90 6.99 -4.67
C ARG A 104 0.38 6.49 -4.01
N ILE A 105 1.46 7.27 -4.07
CA ILE A 105 2.78 6.89 -3.56
C ILE A 105 2.78 6.86 -2.03
N PHE A 106 2.26 7.92 -1.39
CA PHE A 106 2.34 8.07 0.06
C PHE A 106 1.75 6.88 0.84
N PRO A 107 0.52 6.40 0.59
CA PRO A 107 -0.02 5.24 1.31
C PRO A 107 0.82 3.97 1.13
N ASN A 108 1.35 3.74 -0.08
CA ASN A 108 2.23 2.61 -0.36
C ASN A 108 3.56 2.73 0.39
N LEU A 109 4.15 3.92 0.41
CA LEU A 109 5.39 4.20 1.13
C LEU A 109 5.23 3.99 2.64
N ILE A 110 4.16 4.52 3.24
CA ILE A 110 3.85 4.27 4.66
C ILE A 110 3.64 2.78 4.92
N GLY A 111 2.96 2.07 4.02
CA GLY A 111 2.81 0.61 4.10
C GLY A 111 4.16 -0.12 4.07
N ILE A 112 5.06 0.25 3.16
CA ILE A 112 6.42 -0.32 3.07
C ILE A 112 7.18 -0.07 4.37
N ILE A 113 7.21 1.17 4.85
CA ILE A 113 7.91 1.55 6.09
C ILE A 113 7.35 0.76 7.28
N ALA A 114 6.03 0.72 7.45
CA ALA A 114 5.40 -0.05 8.52
C ALA A 114 5.74 -1.54 8.44
N HIS A 115 5.83 -2.11 7.24
CA HIS A 115 6.26 -3.49 7.05
C HIS A 115 7.73 -3.72 7.44
N GLN A 116 8.64 -2.82 7.04
CA GLN A 116 10.04 -2.93 7.43
C GLN A 116 10.22 -2.80 8.94
N LEU A 117 9.52 -1.84 9.59
CA LEU A 117 9.51 -1.73 11.05
C LEU A 117 8.97 -3.00 11.70
N TRP A 118 7.90 -3.57 11.16
CA TRP A 118 7.33 -4.81 11.67
C TRP A 118 8.34 -5.97 11.61
N LYS A 119 9.14 -6.09 10.54
CA LYS A 119 10.22 -7.10 10.45
C LYS A 119 11.25 -6.93 11.56
N ILE A 120 11.67 -5.70 11.84
CA ILE A 120 12.63 -5.38 12.91
C ILE A 120 12.04 -5.75 14.27
N ILE A 121 10.79 -5.34 14.53
CA ILE A 121 10.07 -5.64 15.77
C ILE A 121 9.93 -7.17 15.95
N CYS A 122 9.55 -7.90 14.90
CA CYS A 122 9.44 -9.36 14.95
C CYS A 122 10.77 -10.02 15.30
N HIS A 123 11.85 -9.57 14.68
CA HIS A 123 13.17 -10.13 14.96
C HIS A 123 13.54 -9.90 16.43
N LYS A 124 13.38 -8.68 16.95
CA LYS A 124 13.72 -8.35 18.34
C LYS A 124 12.85 -9.06 19.38
N LEU A 125 11.58 -9.31 19.08
CA LEU A 125 10.65 -9.92 20.04
C LEU A 125 10.64 -11.45 19.99
N PHE A 126 10.88 -12.04 18.83
CA PHE A 126 10.55 -13.45 18.58
C PHE A 126 11.67 -14.26 17.92
N ASN A 127 12.77 -13.65 17.47
CA ASN A 127 13.86 -14.41 16.87
C ASN A 127 14.61 -15.19 17.96
N THR A 128 14.66 -16.52 17.81
CA THR A 128 15.42 -17.43 18.68
C THR A 128 16.73 -17.88 18.04
N ASP A 129 16.95 -17.56 16.77
CA ASP A 129 18.08 -18.02 15.98
C ASP A 129 19.08 -16.88 15.77
N GLU A 130 20.12 -16.85 16.61
CA GLU A 130 21.17 -15.82 16.59
C GLU A 130 22.01 -15.81 15.30
N SER A 131 21.93 -16.86 14.47
CA SER A 131 22.63 -16.90 13.19
C SER A 131 21.99 -16.01 12.11
N LYS A 132 20.71 -15.64 12.29
CA LYS A 132 20.00 -14.78 11.33
C LYS A 132 20.43 -13.32 11.51
N PRO A 133 20.80 -12.61 10.43
CA PRO A 133 21.18 -11.21 10.54
C PRO A 133 19.98 -10.37 10.99
N GLU A 134 20.23 -9.46 11.93
CA GLU A 134 19.23 -8.50 12.40
C GLU A 134 18.76 -7.62 11.23
N PRO A 135 17.45 -7.57 10.92
CA PRO A 135 16.91 -6.63 9.94
C PRO A 135 17.20 -5.20 10.39
N LYS A 136 17.72 -4.37 9.49
CA LYS A 136 17.95 -2.94 9.74
C LYS A 136 17.02 -2.08 8.91
N PHE A 137 16.72 -0.89 9.40
CA PHE A 137 15.99 0.10 8.62
C PHE A 137 16.95 0.73 7.61
N GLU A 138 16.80 0.36 6.35
CA GLU A 138 17.64 0.86 5.27
C GLU A 138 16.81 1.60 4.23
N GLN A 139 17.17 2.87 4.00
CA GLN A 139 16.49 3.72 3.03
C GLN A 139 16.54 3.12 1.61
N LYS A 140 17.67 2.55 1.20
CA LYS A 140 17.83 1.91 -0.14
C LYS A 140 16.86 0.75 -0.36
N VAL A 141 16.58 -0.04 0.69
CA VAL A 141 15.62 -1.15 0.61
C VAL A 141 14.21 -0.62 0.36
N ILE A 142 13.81 0.44 1.07
CA ILE A 142 12.51 1.09 0.90
C ILE A 142 12.39 1.72 -0.49
N GLU A 143 13.43 2.39 -0.97
CA GLU A 143 13.49 2.97 -2.31
C GLU A 143 13.32 1.88 -3.38
N THR A 144 14.05 0.77 -3.25
CA THR A 144 13.99 -0.34 -4.20
C THR A 144 12.61 -1.01 -4.19
N GLU A 145 12.02 -1.26 -3.02
CA GLU A 145 10.68 -1.83 -2.91
C GLU A 145 9.61 -0.90 -3.53
N LEU A 146 9.75 0.42 -3.33
CA LEU A 146 8.83 1.40 -3.91
C LEU A 146 8.98 1.48 -5.45
N LEU A 147 10.21 1.48 -5.97
CA LEU A 147 10.46 1.50 -7.41
C LEU A 147 9.90 0.25 -8.10
N ASN A 148 10.17 -0.94 -7.53
CA ASN A 148 9.64 -2.21 -8.04
C ASN A 148 8.11 -2.24 -8.07
N LEU A 149 7.47 -1.65 -7.05
CA LEU A 149 6.02 -1.51 -7.02
C LEU A 149 5.52 -0.63 -8.17
N ILE A 150 6.12 0.55 -8.36
CA ILE A 150 5.75 1.50 -9.42
C ILE A 150 5.91 0.85 -10.80
N GLU A 151 7.01 0.13 -11.03
CA GLU A 151 7.25 -0.59 -12.28
C GLU A 151 6.21 -1.69 -12.53
N THR A 152 5.86 -2.44 -11.49
CA THR A 152 4.81 -3.47 -11.55
C THR A 152 3.45 -2.86 -11.88
N GLU A 153 3.08 -1.75 -11.25
CA GLU A 153 1.82 -1.04 -11.52
C GLU A 153 1.77 -0.48 -12.94
N LYS A 154 2.87 0.11 -13.43
CA LYS A 154 2.99 0.57 -14.81
C LYS A 154 2.79 -0.58 -15.78
N PHE A 155 3.44 -1.72 -15.54
CA PHE A 155 3.31 -2.90 -16.38
C PHE A 155 1.88 -3.45 -16.41
N ILE A 156 1.20 -3.55 -15.26
CA ILE A 156 -0.21 -3.98 -15.18
C ILE A 156 -1.11 -3.01 -15.96
N THR A 157 -0.89 -1.71 -15.80
CA THR A 157 -1.67 -0.67 -16.49
C THR A 157 -1.52 -0.78 -18.02
N LEU A 158 -0.29 -0.94 -18.51
CA LEU A 158 -0.02 -1.13 -19.93
C LEU A 158 -0.68 -2.40 -20.49
N LYS A 159 -0.65 -3.51 -19.74
CA LYS A 159 -1.36 -4.74 -20.13
C LYS A 159 -2.87 -4.53 -20.21
N LYS A 160 -3.44 -3.80 -19.26
CA LYS A 160 -4.88 -3.49 -19.27
C LYS A 160 -5.26 -2.63 -20.48
N ILE A 161 -4.49 -1.57 -20.78
CA ILE A 161 -4.72 -0.73 -21.96
C ILE A 161 -4.69 -1.57 -23.24
N LYS A 162 -3.67 -2.42 -23.42
CA LYS A 162 -3.59 -3.31 -24.59
C LYS A 162 -4.78 -4.28 -24.69
N HIS A 163 -5.25 -4.78 -23.56
CA HIS A 163 -6.42 -5.66 -23.52
C HIS A 163 -7.70 -4.91 -23.91
N ASP A 164 -7.91 -3.72 -23.35
CA ASP A 164 -9.06 -2.86 -23.65
C ASP A 164 -9.06 -2.44 -25.13
N GLU A 165 -7.90 -2.11 -25.71
CA GLU A 165 -7.73 -1.83 -27.14
C GLU A 165 -8.08 -3.05 -28.02
N ALA A 166 -7.71 -4.26 -27.61
CA ALA A 166 -8.03 -5.48 -28.34
C ALA A 166 -9.55 -5.76 -28.32
N ILE A 167 -10.20 -5.56 -27.17
CA ILE A 167 -11.66 -5.67 -27.04
C ILE A 167 -12.35 -4.66 -27.97
N LEU A 168 -11.93 -3.39 -27.92
CA LEU A 168 -12.51 -2.33 -28.76
C LEU A 168 -12.38 -2.66 -30.25
N LYS A 169 -11.23 -3.18 -30.69
CA LYS A 169 -11.02 -3.62 -32.09
C LYS A 169 -11.97 -4.77 -32.47
N ASN A 170 -12.14 -5.78 -31.61
CA ASN A 170 -13.04 -6.90 -31.86
C ASN A 170 -14.52 -6.45 -31.89
N THR A 171 -14.95 -5.63 -30.93
CA THR A 171 -16.31 -5.08 -30.90
C THR A 171 -16.60 -4.25 -32.14
N ASN A 172 -15.63 -3.44 -32.60
CA ASN A 172 -15.76 -2.69 -33.84
C ASN A 172 -15.87 -3.63 -35.06
N GLN A 173 -15.06 -4.70 -35.13
CA GLN A 173 -15.16 -5.70 -36.20
C GLN A 173 -16.53 -6.40 -36.22
N ASP A 174 -17.07 -6.79 -35.05
CA ASP A 174 -18.38 -7.43 -34.96
C ASP A 174 -19.50 -6.46 -35.33
N LEU A 175 -19.41 -5.18 -34.93
CA LEU A 175 -20.33 -4.13 -35.34
C LEU A 175 -20.28 -3.91 -36.87
N HIS A 176 -19.08 -3.92 -37.47
CA HIS A 176 -18.90 -3.82 -38.92
C HIS A 176 -19.49 -5.02 -39.66
N LYS A 177 -19.26 -6.25 -39.17
CA LYS A 177 -19.88 -7.48 -39.71
C LYS A 177 -21.40 -7.43 -39.60
N TYR A 178 -21.94 -7.00 -38.46
CA TYR A 178 -23.39 -6.84 -38.27
C TYR A 178 -23.98 -5.82 -39.26
N LYS A 179 -23.36 -4.64 -39.39
CA LYS A 179 -23.80 -3.60 -40.35
C LYS A 179 -23.74 -4.11 -41.80
N PHE A 180 -22.68 -4.80 -42.16
CA PHE A 180 -22.53 -5.42 -43.48
C PHE A 180 -23.63 -6.47 -43.74
N ASN A 181 -23.82 -7.41 -42.82
CA ASN A 181 -24.85 -8.46 -42.94
C ASN A 181 -26.27 -7.87 -43.00
N LYS A 182 -26.55 -6.83 -42.21
CA LYS A 182 -27.84 -6.14 -42.24
C LYS A 182 -28.08 -5.47 -43.60
N ALA A 183 -27.08 -4.78 -44.15
CA ALA A 183 -27.16 -4.18 -45.48
C ALA A 183 -27.34 -5.21 -46.60
N TRP A 184 -26.87 -6.45 -46.40
CA TRP A 184 -27.13 -7.57 -47.32
C TRP A 184 -28.53 -8.17 -47.17
N GLN A 185 -29.05 -8.31 -45.94
CA GLN A 185 -30.36 -8.90 -45.67
C GLN A 185 -31.53 -7.99 -46.04
N THR A 186 -31.36 -6.67 -45.90
CA THR A 186 -32.23 -5.69 -46.53
C THR A 186 -31.57 -5.25 -47.83
N PRO A 187 -31.87 -5.83 -49.00
CA PRO A 187 -31.48 -5.21 -50.24
C PRO A 187 -32.16 -3.84 -50.27
N ALA A 188 -31.40 -2.79 -49.97
CA ALA A 188 -31.74 -1.47 -50.46
C ALA A 188 -31.95 -1.65 -51.98
N ALA A 189 -33.10 -1.16 -52.46
CA ALA A 189 -33.67 -1.40 -53.78
C ALA A 189 -32.64 -1.77 -54.87
N PRO A 190 -32.92 -2.79 -55.69
CA PRO A 190 -31.95 -3.30 -56.67
C PRO A 190 -31.37 -2.14 -57.48
N ASN A 191 -30.04 -2.10 -57.57
CA ASN A 191 -29.33 -1.08 -58.35
C ASN A 191 -29.99 -0.97 -59.73
N PRO A 192 -30.30 0.25 -60.21
CA PRO A 192 -31.02 0.41 -61.46
C PRO A 192 -30.25 -0.27 -62.60
N LEU A 193 -30.99 -1.03 -63.41
CA LEU A 193 -30.43 -1.70 -64.58
C LEU A 193 -29.78 -0.66 -65.50
N PRO A 194 -28.57 -0.93 -66.03
CA PRO A 194 -27.97 -0.06 -67.03
C PRO A 194 -28.89 0.01 -68.25
N ILE A 195 -29.12 1.23 -68.73
CA ILE A 195 -29.93 1.55 -69.90
C ILE A 195 -29.44 0.77 -71.13
#